data_AF-A0AAN8X6I1-F1
#
_entry.id   AF-A0AAN8X6I1-F1
#
_cell.length_a   1.000
_cell.length_b   1.000
_cell.length_c   1.000
_cell.angle_alpha   90.00
_cell.angle_beta   90.00
_cell.angle_gamma   90.00
#
_symmetry.space_group_name_H-M   'P 1'
#
loop_
_entity.id
_entity.type
_entity.pdbx_description
1 polymer ?
#
loop_
_entity_poly.entity_id
_entity_poly.type
_entity_poly.pdbx_seq_one_letter_code
_entity_poly.pdbx_strand_id
1 'polypeptide(L)'
;GEVLYVINNTDYGYATICGWLLDGSCQSTDLQNWTLPLPGNKPEPEHPEPQQPTPGTIRILHLSDLHVDLLYNEGSAAVCGHPLCCRNAFGLPGPGEDAAGYWGALSNCDIPLVTLENLIANAAAMNPDLV
;
A
#
# COMPACT_ATOMS: atom_id res chain seq x y z
N GLY A 1 -22.64 -3.10 0.93
CA GLY A 1 -23.31 -4.40 0.69
C GLY A 1 -22.36 -5.59 0.76
N GLU A 2 -21.08 -5.39 0.47
CA GLU A 2 -20.08 -6.46 0.36
C GLU A 2 -19.80 -7.17 1.70
N VAL A 3 -19.68 -6.43 2.80
CA VAL A 3 -19.47 -7.01 4.14
C VAL A 3 -20.60 -7.98 4.51
N LEU A 4 -21.86 -7.58 4.27
CA LEU A 4 -23.02 -8.44 4.53
C LEU A 4 -23.04 -9.67 3.62
N TYR A 5 -22.64 -9.51 2.36
CA TYR A 5 -22.54 -10.62 1.43
C TYR A 5 -21.50 -11.64 1.90
N VAL A 6 -20.31 -11.21 2.31
CA VAL A 6 -19.26 -12.11 2.81
C VAL A 6 -19.72 -12.82 4.08
N ILE A 7 -20.32 -12.10 5.03
CA ILE A 7 -20.87 -12.68 6.25
C ILE A 7 -21.94 -13.74 5.95
N ASN A 8 -22.78 -13.52 4.93
CA ASN A 8 -23.88 -14.41 4.60
C ASN A 8 -23.47 -15.61 3.72
N ASN A 9 -22.29 -15.57 3.11
CA ASN A 9 -21.82 -16.60 2.16
C ASN A 9 -20.48 -17.23 2.58
N THR A 10 -20.04 -17.01 3.82
CA THR A 10 -18.86 -17.65 4.37
C THR A 10 -19.24 -18.84 5.24
N ASP A 11 -18.35 -19.83 5.32
CA ASP A 11 -18.51 -21.00 6.19
C ASP A 11 -18.11 -20.71 7.65
N TYR A 12 -17.62 -19.49 7.95
CA TYR A 12 -17.26 -19.08 9.30
C TYR A 12 -18.48 -18.83 10.18
N GLY A 13 -18.41 -19.31 11.42
CA GLY A 13 -19.47 -19.14 12.40
C GLY A 13 -19.59 -17.72 12.94
N TYR A 14 -20.72 -17.44 13.59
CA TYR A 14 -21.02 -16.13 14.19
C TYR A 14 -19.96 -15.66 15.20
N ALA A 15 -19.28 -16.57 15.90
CA ALA A 15 -18.22 -16.24 16.86
C ALA A 15 -16.96 -15.70 16.15
N THR A 16 -16.57 -16.28 15.02
CA THR A 16 -15.47 -15.82 14.16
C THR A 16 -15.79 -14.46 13.56
N ILE A 17 -17.00 -14.31 13.00
CA ILE A 17 -17.47 -13.04 12.44
C ILE A 17 -17.54 -11.95 13.52
N CYS A 18 -18.03 -12.29 14.72
CA CYS A 18 -18.02 -11.37 15.86
C CYS A 18 -16.60 -10.94 16.24
N GLY A 19 -15.64 -11.87 16.24
CA GLY A 19 -14.24 -11.59 16.54
C GLY A 19 -13.62 -10.58 15.58
N TRP A 20 -13.94 -10.67 14.28
CA TRP A 20 -13.48 -9.72 13.27
C TRP A 20 -14.11 -8.33 13.41
N LEU A 21 -15.40 -8.25 13.72
CA LEU A 21 -16.12 -6.98 13.76
C LEU A 21 -15.89 -6.20 15.06
N LEU A 22 -15.59 -6.88 16.16
CA LEU A 22 -15.51 -6.30 17.50
C LEU A 22 -14.11 -6.45 18.12
N ASP A 23 -13.07 -6.41 17.29
CA ASP A 23 -11.66 -6.37 17.69
C ASP A 23 -11.28 -7.45 18.72
N GLY A 24 -11.69 -8.70 18.47
CA GLY A 24 -11.36 -9.85 19.32
C GLY A 24 -12.20 -10.01 20.59
N SER A 25 -13.23 -9.19 20.81
CA SER A 25 -14.17 -9.32 21.95
C SER A 25 -14.87 -10.69 21.99
N CYS A 26 -15.03 -11.31 20.82
CA CYS A 26 -15.36 -12.72 20.67
C CYS A 26 -14.09 -13.47 20.23
N GLN A 27 -13.56 -14.35 21.08
CA GLN A 27 -12.45 -15.21 20.67
C GLN A 27 -12.97 -16.33 19.77
N SER A 28 -12.48 -16.38 18.54
CA SER A 28 -12.53 -17.56 17.69
C SER A 28 -11.22 -17.65 16.93
N THR A 29 -10.62 -18.84 16.97
CA THR A 29 -9.35 -19.18 16.33
C THR A 29 -9.55 -19.97 15.03
N ASP A 30 -10.76 -19.91 14.45
CA ASP A 30 -11.19 -20.79 13.35
C ASP A 30 -10.67 -20.35 11.98
N LEU A 31 -9.42 -19.87 11.89
CA LEU A 31 -8.76 -19.78 10.60
C LEU A 31 -8.31 -21.19 10.22
N GLN A 32 -8.92 -21.74 9.16
CA GLN A 32 -8.59 -23.09 8.70
C GLN A 32 -7.14 -23.12 8.20
N ASN A 33 -6.35 -24.02 8.79
CA ASN A 33 -5.03 -24.34 8.26
C ASN A 33 -5.21 -25.05 6.92
N TRP A 34 -4.47 -24.61 5.91
CA TRP A 34 -4.39 -25.27 4.62
C TRP A 34 -2.93 -25.63 4.32
N THR A 35 -2.74 -26.66 3.53
CA THR A 35 -1.43 -27.11 3.08
C THR A 35 -1.40 -27.18 1.56
N LEU A 36 -0.28 -26.76 0.97
CA LEU A 36 -0.04 -26.89 -0.45
C LEU A 36 0.95 -28.04 -0.68
N PRO A 37 0.53 -29.16 -1.29
CA PRO A 37 1.47 -30.22 -1.64
C PRO A 37 2.47 -29.68 -2.67
N LEU A 38 3.74 -29.69 -2.31
CA LEU A 38 4.82 -29.35 -3.25
C LEU A 38 5.21 -30.59 -4.06
N PRO A 39 5.52 -30.43 -5.36
CA PRO A 39 6.12 -31.53 -6.11
C PRO A 39 7.46 -31.93 -5.46
N GLY A 40 7.79 -33.23 -5.54
CA GLY A 40 9.07 -33.74 -5.06
C GLY A 40 10.25 -33.28 -5.94
N ASN A 41 11.41 -33.93 -5.76
CA ASN A 41 12.65 -33.64 -6.50
C ASN A 41 13.20 -32.24 -6.24
N LYS A 42 13.21 -31.81 -4.97
CA LYS A 42 13.88 -30.57 -4.56
C LYS A 42 15.36 -30.66 -4.98
N PRO A 43 15.86 -29.75 -5.84
CA PRO A 43 17.27 -29.73 -6.20
C PRO A 43 18.15 -29.34 -5.01
N GLU A 44 19.44 -29.69 -5.07
CA GLU A 44 20.42 -29.21 -4.09
C GLU A 44 20.45 -27.68 -4.12
N PRO A 45 20.53 -26.98 -2.98
CA PRO A 45 20.59 -25.53 -2.97
C PRO A 45 21.84 -25.01 -3.69
N GLU A 46 21.65 -24.11 -4.64
CA GLU A 46 22.73 -23.33 -5.25
C GLU A 46 22.71 -21.90 -4.70
N HIS A 47 23.90 -21.38 -4.38
CA HIS A 47 24.08 -20.01 -3.87
C HIS A 47 24.94 -19.22 -4.86
N PRO A 48 24.34 -18.63 -5.90
CA PRO A 48 25.11 -17.82 -6.83
C PRO A 48 25.67 -16.58 -6.13
N GLU A 49 26.93 -16.25 -6.37
CA GLU A 49 27.49 -14.99 -5.89
C GLU A 49 26.91 -13.80 -6.67
N PRO A 50 26.70 -12.64 -6.03
CA PRO A 50 26.28 -11.43 -6.70
C PRO A 50 27.27 -11.04 -7.82
N GLN A 51 26.78 -10.96 -9.05
CA GLN A 51 27.58 -10.54 -10.19
C GLN A 51 27.49 -9.03 -10.38
N GLN A 52 28.59 -8.43 -10.82
CA GLN A 52 28.59 -7.03 -11.24
C GLN A 52 27.76 -6.86 -12.52
N PRO A 53 27.06 -5.72 -12.70
CA PRO A 53 26.34 -5.45 -13.94
C PRO A 53 27.24 -5.54 -15.16
N THR A 54 26.76 -6.21 -16.20
CA THR A 54 27.44 -6.35 -17.49
C THR A 54 26.65 -5.58 -18.56
N PRO A 55 27.22 -5.35 -19.76
CA PRO A 55 26.48 -4.71 -20.86
C PRO A 55 25.18 -5.41 -21.31
N GLY A 56 24.92 -6.64 -20.85
CA GLY A 56 23.67 -7.37 -21.07
C GLY A 56 22.73 -7.41 -19.87
N THR A 57 23.04 -6.68 -18.79
CA THR A 57 22.18 -6.64 -17.60
C THR A 57 20.86 -5.94 -17.91
N ILE A 58 19.75 -6.64 -17.65
CA ILE A 58 18.39 -6.12 -17.77
C ILE A 58 18.10 -5.20 -16.59
N ARG A 59 17.49 -4.05 -16.87
CA ARG A 59 17.07 -3.06 -15.88
C ARG A 59 15.55 -3.07 -15.77
N ILE A 60 15.07 -3.41 -14.57
CA ILE A 60 13.63 -3.51 -14.27
C ILE A 60 13.25 -2.36 -13.35
N LEU A 61 12.26 -1.56 -13.74
CA LEU A 61 11.69 -0.49 -12.94
C LEU A 61 10.51 -1.01 -12.13
N HIS A 62 10.71 -1.30 -10.84
CA HIS A 62 9.61 -1.72 -9.98
C HIS A 62 8.93 -0.51 -9.31
N LEU A 63 7.65 -0.29 -9.60
CA LEU A 63 6.80 0.72 -8.95
C LEU A 63 5.66 0.02 -8.21
N SER A 64 5.41 0.42 -6.97
CA SER A 64 4.31 -0.08 -6.15
C SER A 64 3.74 1.04 -5.29
N ASP A 65 2.51 0.87 -4.82
CA ASP A 65 1.89 1.71 -3.78
C ASP A 65 1.93 3.22 -4.10
N LEU A 66 1.68 3.58 -5.37
CA LEU A 66 1.77 4.97 -5.83
C LEU A 66 0.81 5.91 -5.09
N HIS A 67 -0.33 5.40 -4.59
CA HIS A 67 -1.26 6.10 -3.71
C HIS A 67 -1.44 7.59 -4.07
N VAL A 68 -2.01 7.83 -5.25
CA VAL A 68 -2.23 9.19 -5.76
C VAL A 68 -3.58 9.70 -5.31
N ASP A 69 -3.56 10.86 -4.65
CA ASP A 69 -4.76 11.55 -4.23
C ASP A 69 -5.08 12.71 -5.17
N LEU A 70 -6.10 12.51 -6.02
CA LEU A 70 -6.59 13.54 -6.93
C LEU A 70 -7.25 14.73 -6.20
N LEU A 71 -7.52 14.60 -4.90
CA LEU A 71 -8.05 15.66 -4.05
C LEU A 71 -6.97 16.32 -3.17
N TYR A 72 -5.70 15.92 -3.32
CA TYR A 72 -4.59 16.54 -2.60
C TYR A 72 -4.59 18.05 -2.87
N ASN A 73 -4.47 18.85 -1.81
CA ASN A 73 -4.37 20.28 -1.94
C ASN A 73 -3.25 20.86 -1.10
N GLU A 74 -2.27 21.45 -1.78
CA GLU A 74 -1.20 22.21 -1.14
C GLU A 74 -1.78 23.31 -0.22
N GLY A 75 -1.17 23.49 0.95
CA GLY A 75 -1.57 24.48 1.94
C GLY A 75 -2.73 24.04 2.86
N SER A 76 -3.43 22.95 2.55
CA SER A 76 -4.43 22.37 3.45
C SER A 76 -3.78 21.74 4.70
N ALA A 77 -4.58 21.38 5.70
CA ALA A 77 -4.07 20.77 6.92
C ALA A 77 -3.41 19.41 6.63
N ALA A 78 -2.12 19.26 6.96
CA ALA A 78 -1.44 17.96 6.88
C ALA A 78 -1.81 17.06 8.05
N VAL A 79 -2.15 17.64 9.20
CA VAL A 79 -2.63 16.94 10.40
C VAL A 79 -4.12 17.23 10.56
N CYS A 80 -4.93 16.17 10.67
CA CYS A 80 -6.38 16.27 10.79
C CYS A 80 -6.97 15.07 11.55
N GLY A 81 -8.25 15.13 11.91
CA GLY A 81 -8.95 14.05 12.62
C GLY A 81 -9.47 12.90 11.74
N HIS A 82 -8.98 12.78 10.50
CA HIS A 82 -9.41 11.78 9.53
C HIS A 82 -8.27 10.82 9.17
N PRO A 83 -8.57 9.60 8.68
CA PRO A 83 -7.54 8.62 8.32
C PRO A 83 -6.65 9.06 7.16
N LEU A 84 -7.09 10.05 6.37
CA LEU A 84 -6.34 10.65 5.27
C LEU A 84 -6.58 12.17 5.28
N CYS A 85 -5.51 12.96 5.31
CA CYS A 85 -5.50 14.43 5.39
C CYS A 85 -5.02 15.05 4.06
N CYS A 86 -4.47 16.28 4.09
CA CYS A 86 -3.96 17.01 2.92
C CYS A 86 -4.99 17.29 1.82
N ARG A 87 -6.28 17.37 2.18
CA ARG A 87 -7.37 17.77 1.28
C ARG A 87 -8.06 19.01 1.84
N ASN A 88 -8.53 19.88 0.95
CA ASN A 88 -9.30 21.08 1.33
C ASN A 88 -10.52 20.78 2.21
N ALA A 89 -11.13 19.61 2.06
CA ALA A 89 -12.29 19.20 2.84
C ALA A 89 -12.01 19.12 4.35
N PHE A 90 -10.75 19.01 4.76
CA PHE A 90 -10.35 18.86 6.17
C PHE A 90 -9.74 20.12 6.77
N GLY A 91 -9.85 21.25 6.06
CA GLY A 91 -9.51 22.57 6.58
C GLY A 91 -8.06 22.98 6.35
N LEU A 92 -7.69 24.06 7.03
CA LEU A 92 -6.36 24.66 7.01
C LEU A 92 -5.61 24.29 8.30
N PRO A 93 -4.27 24.27 8.28
CA PRO A 93 -3.49 23.98 9.48
C PRO A 93 -3.77 25.02 10.57
N GLY A 94 -3.85 24.56 11.83
CA GLY A 94 -3.91 25.42 12.99
C GLY A 94 -2.58 26.14 13.25
N PRO A 95 -2.54 27.06 14.24
CA PRO A 95 -1.31 27.75 14.62
C PRO A 95 -0.22 26.76 15.07
N GLY A 96 0.88 26.69 14.30
CA GLY A 96 2.00 25.80 14.57
C GLY A 96 1.84 24.36 14.05
N GLU A 97 0.77 24.07 13.31
CA GLU A 97 0.58 22.79 12.63
C GLU A 97 1.14 22.80 11.20
N ASP A 98 1.52 21.62 10.72
CA ASP A 98 2.08 21.47 9.38
C ASP A 98 1.01 21.58 8.28
N ALA A 99 1.37 22.29 7.22
CA ALA A 99 0.58 22.39 6.00
C ALA A 99 1.00 21.31 4.99
N ALA A 100 0.06 20.90 4.14
CA ALA A 100 0.32 20.06 2.99
C ALA A 100 1.29 20.75 2.02
N GLY A 101 2.42 20.12 1.71
CA GLY A 101 3.43 20.68 0.80
C GLY A 101 3.12 20.41 -0.68
N TYR A 102 3.73 21.18 -1.58
CA TYR A 102 3.52 21.01 -3.03
C TYR A 102 3.79 19.58 -3.56
N TRP A 103 4.84 18.93 -3.03
CA TRP A 103 5.25 17.58 -3.44
C TRP A 103 4.68 16.46 -2.55
N GLY A 104 3.85 16.80 -1.56
CA GLY A 104 3.44 15.88 -0.50
C GLY A 104 3.78 16.41 0.89
N ALA A 105 3.40 15.64 1.91
CA ALA A 105 3.67 15.95 3.31
C ALA A 105 4.02 14.67 4.09
N LEU A 106 4.85 14.79 5.13
CA LEU A 106 5.21 13.68 6.03
C LEU A 106 4.13 13.50 7.11
N SER A 107 2.92 13.15 6.70
CA SER A 107 1.75 12.91 7.57
C SER A 107 0.89 11.78 6.96
N ASN A 108 -0.31 11.55 7.51
CA ASN A 108 -1.30 10.63 6.94
C ASN A 108 -1.90 11.22 5.65
N CYS A 109 -1.09 11.30 4.61
CA CYS A 109 -1.44 11.86 3.30
C CYS A 109 -0.88 10.97 2.19
N ASP A 110 -1.66 10.85 1.13
CA ASP A 110 -1.26 10.27 -0.15
C ASP A 110 -0.53 11.34 -1.00
N ILE A 111 0.07 10.97 -2.14
CA ILE A 111 0.85 11.92 -2.95
C ILE A 111 -0.04 12.72 -3.90
N PRO A 112 0.31 13.99 -4.19
CA PRO A 112 -0.34 14.75 -5.26
C PRO A 112 0.03 14.22 -6.64
N LEU A 113 -0.82 14.51 -7.63
CA LEU A 113 -0.58 14.15 -9.03
C LEU A 113 0.77 14.66 -9.54
N VAL A 114 1.20 15.86 -9.13
CA VAL A 114 2.47 16.43 -9.58
C VAL A 114 3.68 15.57 -9.17
N THR A 115 3.62 14.92 -8.01
CA THR A 115 4.67 13.99 -7.56
C THR A 115 4.68 12.74 -8.40
N LEU A 116 3.52 12.20 -8.78
CA LEU A 116 3.44 11.08 -9.72
C LEU A 116 4.01 11.46 -11.09
N GLU A 117 3.61 12.60 -11.64
CA GLU A 117 4.10 13.05 -12.96
C GLU A 117 5.62 13.23 -12.96
N ASN A 118 6.17 13.81 -11.88
CA ASN A 118 7.61 13.95 -11.71
C ASN A 118 8.30 12.59 -11.58
N LEU A 119 7.74 11.66 -10.79
CA LEU A 119 8.25 10.30 -10.64
C LEU A 119 8.31 9.60 -12.00
N ILE A 120 7.22 9.61 -12.76
CA ILE A 120 7.15 8.91 -14.06
C ILE A 120 8.10 9.54 -15.07
N ALA A 121 8.23 10.86 -15.11
CA ALA A 121 9.18 11.54 -15.99
C ALA A 121 10.64 11.13 -15.69
N ASN A 122 11.02 11.09 -14.41
CA ASN A 122 12.36 10.66 -14.00
C ASN A 122 12.58 9.17 -14.25
N ALA A 123 11.58 8.34 -13.97
CA ALA A 123 11.66 6.90 -14.18
C ALA A 123 11.82 6.55 -15.67
N ALA A 124 11.11 7.24 -16.56
CA ALA A 124 11.28 7.10 -18.00
C ALA A 124 12.69 7.49 -18.45
N ALA A 125 13.28 8.56 -17.89
CA ALA A 125 14.64 9.00 -18.19
C ALA A 125 15.72 8.00 -17.75
N MET A 126 15.39 7.05 -16.86
CA MET A 126 16.28 5.95 -16.51
C MET A 126 16.35 4.89 -17.61
N ASN A 127 15.53 4.96 -18.67
CA ASN A 127 15.46 4.03 -19.79
C ASN A 127 15.32 2.55 -19.37
N PRO A 128 14.42 2.14 -18.46
CA PRO A 128 14.31 0.72 -18.07
C PRO A 128 13.95 -0.17 -19.25
N ASP A 129 14.36 -1.45 -19.19
CA ASP A 129 14.01 -2.46 -20.20
C ASP A 129 12.60 -3.03 -19.96
N LEU A 130 12.17 -3.06 -18.69
CA LEU A 130 10.87 -3.55 -18.21
C LEU A 130 10.39 -2.72 -17.01
N VAL A 131 9.08 -2.67 -16.78
CA VAL A 131 8.44 -2.08 -15.58
C VAL A 131 7.73 -3.19 -14.82
#